data_AF-A0A452XQ69-F1
#
_entry.id   AF-A0A452XQ69-F1
#
_cell.length_a   1.000
_cell.length_b   1.000
_cell.length_c   1.000
_cell.angle_alpha   90.00
_cell.angle_beta   90.00
_cell.angle_gamma   90.00
#
_symmetry.space_group_name_H-M   'P 1'
#
loop_
_entity.id
_entity.type
_entity.pdbx_description
1 polymer ?
#
loop_
_entity_poly.entity_id
_entity_poly.type
_entity_poly.pdbx_seq_one_letter_code
_entity_poly.pdbx_strand_id
1 'polypeptide(L)'
;MAEIDVPGHAESWGNGYPKLWPSLSCTEPLDVSSNFTFEVITGILSDMRKIFPFGLFHLGGDEVYTGCWNLTPHVKQWLDERNMTTKDAYKYFVLKAQEIAIDLNWIPVNWEETFNSFGGSLNPRTVVHNWLGPGVCPKVVAKGLRCIMSNQGVWYLDHLDVPWEQVYTAEPLAGIDDTAQQKLVLGGEVCMWGETADTSDVQQTIWPRAAAAAERMWSQLEAISAQDLETTVLARLHYFRCLLNHRGIAAAPVTNFYARRPPIGPGSCFVQ
;
A
#
# COMPACT_ATOMS: atom_id res chain seq x y z
N MET A 1 -0.91 1.27 -10.45
CA MET A 1 -0.32 -0.07 -10.26
C MET A 1 -1.48 -1.04 -9.97
N ALA A 2 -1.40 -2.30 -10.40
CA ALA A 2 -2.39 -3.30 -10.00
C ALA A 2 -1.84 -4.08 -8.80
N GLU A 3 -2.74 -4.51 -7.92
CA GLU A 3 -2.43 -5.33 -6.75
C GLU A 3 -3.26 -6.62 -6.77
N ILE A 4 -2.60 -7.75 -6.52
CA ILE A 4 -3.25 -8.94 -5.99
C ILE A 4 -2.48 -9.36 -4.75
N ASP A 5 -3.09 -9.14 -3.60
CA ASP A 5 -2.44 -9.45 -2.33
C ASP A 5 -2.43 -10.96 -2.07
N VAL A 6 -1.22 -11.49 -1.90
CA VAL A 6 -0.95 -12.90 -1.63
C VAL A 6 0.27 -13.04 -0.70
N PRO A 7 0.28 -14.04 0.21
CA PRO A 7 -0.74 -15.08 0.40
C PRO A 7 -1.92 -14.65 1.26
N GLY A 8 -1.84 -13.53 1.99
CA GLY A 8 -2.90 -13.02 2.88
C GLY A 8 -4.11 -12.52 2.10
N HIS A 9 -5.14 -12.04 2.82
CA HIS A 9 -6.32 -11.37 2.28
C HIS A 9 -7.03 -12.09 1.11
N ALA A 10 -6.89 -13.42 1.00
CA ALA A 10 -7.34 -14.18 -0.17
C ALA A 10 -8.60 -15.01 0.09
N GLU A 11 -9.37 -14.73 1.16
CA GLU A 11 -10.57 -15.49 1.52
C GLU A 11 -11.53 -15.63 0.32
N SER A 12 -11.84 -14.53 -0.36
CA SER A 12 -12.81 -14.54 -1.46
C SER A 12 -12.43 -15.45 -2.64
N TRP A 13 -11.13 -15.76 -2.81
CA TRP A 13 -10.61 -16.53 -3.94
C TRP A 13 -11.06 -18.00 -3.88
N GLY A 14 -11.19 -18.54 -2.67
CA GLY A 14 -11.62 -19.92 -2.49
C GLY A 14 -13.09 -20.17 -2.80
N ASN A 15 -13.91 -19.12 -2.97
CA ASN A 15 -15.27 -19.29 -3.50
C ASN A 15 -15.26 -19.82 -4.94
N GLY A 16 -14.33 -19.32 -5.77
CA GLY A 16 -14.15 -19.79 -7.15
C GLY A 16 -13.27 -21.04 -7.23
N TYR A 17 -12.26 -21.12 -6.35
CA TYR A 17 -11.30 -22.22 -6.31
C TYR A 17 -11.09 -22.74 -4.88
N PRO A 18 -11.98 -23.58 -4.33
CA PRO A 18 -11.92 -24.02 -2.93
C PRO A 18 -10.61 -24.71 -2.53
N LYS A 19 -9.86 -25.25 -3.49
CA LYS A 19 -8.52 -25.85 -3.29
C LYS A 19 -7.42 -24.84 -2.96
N LEU A 20 -7.70 -23.54 -3.03
CA LEU A 20 -6.78 -22.48 -2.64
C LEU A 20 -6.74 -22.28 -1.13
N TRP A 21 -7.82 -22.61 -0.42
CA TRP A 21 -7.84 -22.58 1.03
C TRP A 21 -7.11 -23.81 1.59
N PRO A 22 -6.16 -23.63 2.54
CA PRO A 22 -5.63 -24.74 3.31
C PRO A 22 -6.74 -25.57 3.97
N SER A 23 -7.78 -24.93 4.51
CA SER A 23 -8.95 -25.65 5.03
C SER A 23 -10.16 -24.73 5.16
N LEU A 24 -11.34 -25.27 5.45
CA LEU A 24 -12.55 -24.46 5.69
C LEU A 24 -12.45 -23.55 6.92
N SER A 25 -11.52 -23.83 7.84
CA SER A 25 -11.22 -22.99 9.00
C SER A 25 -9.95 -22.13 8.80
N CYS A 26 -9.37 -22.18 7.59
CA CYS A 26 -8.16 -21.48 7.23
C CYS A 26 -8.33 -20.95 5.81
N THR A 27 -9.06 -19.84 5.68
CA THR A 27 -9.52 -19.31 4.39
C THR A 27 -8.71 -18.13 3.90
N GLU A 28 -7.98 -17.43 4.76
CA GLU A 28 -7.24 -16.23 4.35
C GLU A 28 -5.88 -16.53 3.71
N PRO A 29 -4.88 -17.13 4.39
CA PRO A 29 -3.62 -17.38 3.72
C PRO A 29 -3.80 -18.52 2.71
N LEU A 30 -3.46 -18.26 1.45
CA LEU A 30 -3.44 -19.27 0.39
C LEU A 30 -2.59 -20.49 0.79
N ASP A 31 -2.98 -21.66 0.28
CA ASP A 31 -2.27 -22.92 0.55
C ASP A 31 -0.88 -22.94 -0.10
N VAL A 32 0.13 -22.67 0.73
CA VAL A 32 1.55 -22.67 0.37
C VAL A 32 2.07 -24.05 -0.06
N SER A 33 1.45 -25.14 0.37
CA SER A 33 1.86 -26.50 0.05
C SER A 33 1.38 -26.97 -1.33
N SER A 34 0.40 -26.26 -1.90
CA SER A 34 -0.29 -26.65 -3.13
C SER A 34 0.35 -26.00 -4.37
N ASN A 35 0.78 -26.83 -5.33
CA ASN A 35 1.25 -26.32 -6.63
C ASN A 35 0.15 -25.57 -7.39
N PHE A 36 -1.10 -25.98 -7.22
CA PHE A 36 -2.25 -25.34 -7.84
C PHE A 36 -2.38 -23.86 -7.45
N THR A 37 -1.99 -23.50 -6.22
CA THR A 37 -1.94 -22.09 -5.77
C THR A 37 -1.04 -21.25 -6.67
N PHE A 38 0.16 -21.75 -6.96
CA PHE A 38 1.13 -21.04 -7.81
C PHE A 38 0.73 -21.07 -9.29
N GLU A 39 0.04 -22.10 -9.75
CA GLU A 39 -0.55 -22.15 -11.10
C GLU A 39 -1.61 -21.04 -11.28
N VAL A 40 -2.50 -20.86 -10.30
CA VAL A 40 -3.51 -19.80 -10.32
C VAL A 40 -2.85 -18.42 -10.30
N ILE A 41 -1.88 -18.19 -9.43
CA ILE A 41 -1.12 -16.92 -9.38
C ILE A 41 -0.42 -16.65 -10.72
N THR A 42 0.22 -17.66 -11.30
CA THR A 42 0.88 -17.55 -12.62
C THR A 42 -0.12 -17.18 -13.71
N GLY A 43 -1.29 -17.82 -13.73
CA GLY A 43 -2.36 -17.52 -14.67
C GLY A 43 -2.84 -16.08 -14.55
N ILE A 44 -3.15 -15.63 -13.33
CA ILE A 44 -3.60 -14.25 -13.07
C ILE A 44 -2.53 -13.24 -13.49
N LEU A 45 -1.28 -13.41 -13.05
CA LEU A 45 -0.20 -12.48 -13.41
C LEU A 45 0.07 -12.44 -14.92
N SER A 46 -0.09 -13.57 -15.62
CA SER A 46 0.05 -13.66 -17.08
C SER A 46 -1.08 -12.91 -17.80
N ASP A 47 -2.33 -13.06 -17.34
CA ASP A 47 -3.47 -12.36 -17.92
C ASP A 47 -3.41 -10.86 -17.63
N MET A 48 -3.05 -10.47 -16.41
CA MET A 48 -2.84 -9.07 -16.04
C MET A 48 -1.74 -8.42 -16.90
N ARG A 49 -0.69 -9.16 -17.29
CA ARG A 49 0.40 -8.64 -18.14
C ARG A 49 -0.07 -8.22 -19.53
N LYS A 50 -1.16 -8.83 -20.01
CA LYS A 50 -1.80 -8.50 -21.29
C LYS A 50 -2.66 -7.24 -21.20
N ILE A 51 -3.17 -6.91 -20.02
CA ILE A 51 -4.12 -5.80 -19.79
C ILE A 51 -3.39 -4.54 -19.34
N PHE A 52 -2.46 -4.68 -18.38
CA PHE A 52 -1.78 -3.55 -17.77
C PHE A 52 -0.42 -3.33 -18.44
N PRO A 53 -0.14 -2.13 -18.97
CA PRO A 53 1.11 -1.82 -19.67
C PRO A 53 2.28 -1.44 -18.73
N PHE A 54 2.01 -1.26 -17.43
CA PHE A 54 3.00 -0.76 -16.47
C PHE A 54 4.01 -1.83 -16.04
N GLY A 55 5.15 -1.43 -15.46
CA GLY A 55 6.19 -2.37 -15.03
C GLY A 55 6.01 -2.92 -13.61
N LEU A 56 5.43 -2.13 -12.71
CA LEU A 56 5.22 -2.51 -11.31
C LEU A 56 3.92 -3.33 -11.14
N PHE A 57 4.00 -4.36 -10.31
CA PHE A 57 2.85 -5.15 -9.90
C PHE A 57 2.94 -5.46 -8.40
N HIS A 58 1.91 -5.11 -7.64
CA HIS A 58 1.89 -5.31 -6.20
C HIS A 58 1.41 -6.73 -5.88
N LEU A 59 2.24 -7.48 -5.17
CA LEU A 59 1.96 -8.86 -4.73
C LEU A 59 1.49 -8.90 -3.26
N GLY A 60 1.31 -7.74 -2.63
CA GLY A 60 0.92 -7.60 -1.24
C GLY A 60 1.91 -8.28 -0.28
N GLY A 61 1.42 -9.22 0.50
CA GLY A 61 2.18 -10.04 1.45
C GLY A 61 2.17 -9.50 2.87
N ASP A 62 1.23 -8.63 3.20
CA ASP A 62 0.94 -8.10 4.53
C ASP A 62 0.07 -9.05 5.37
N GLU A 63 0.07 -8.79 6.69
CA GLU A 63 -0.81 -9.39 7.71
C GLU A 63 -1.01 -10.93 7.67
N VAL A 64 -0.06 -11.68 7.10
CA VAL A 64 -0.21 -13.13 6.89
C VAL A 64 -0.28 -13.89 8.22
N TYR A 65 -1.46 -14.44 8.53
CA TYR A 65 -1.63 -15.33 9.68
C TYR A 65 -1.04 -16.72 9.43
N THR A 66 0.29 -16.85 9.56
CA THR A 66 1.00 -18.11 9.30
C THR A 66 0.65 -19.26 10.27
N GLY A 67 0.03 -18.96 11.41
CA GLY A 67 -0.44 -19.99 12.37
C GLY A 67 -1.48 -20.93 11.76
N CYS A 68 -2.26 -20.43 10.81
CA CYS A 68 -3.26 -21.15 10.04
C CYS A 68 -2.70 -22.40 9.34
N TRP A 69 -1.49 -22.32 8.80
CA TRP A 69 -0.79 -23.43 8.16
C TRP A 69 -0.39 -24.53 9.15
N ASN A 70 0.03 -24.17 10.37
CA ASN A 70 0.38 -25.15 11.39
C ASN A 70 -0.83 -25.93 11.95
N LEU A 71 -2.03 -25.33 11.86
CA LEU A 71 -3.29 -25.97 12.26
C LEU A 71 -3.86 -26.89 11.17
N THR A 72 -3.38 -26.78 9.94
CA THR A 72 -3.89 -27.55 8.79
C THR A 72 -3.04 -28.82 8.56
N PRO A 73 -3.60 -30.04 8.68
CA PRO A 73 -2.81 -31.27 8.73
C PRO A 73 -1.85 -31.51 7.55
N HIS A 74 -2.31 -31.31 6.30
CA HIS A 74 -1.45 -31.56 5.14
C HIS A 74 -0.39 -30.48 4.95
N VAL A 75 -0.70 -29.22 5.28
CA VAL A 75 0.30 -28.14 5.25
C VAL A 75 1.35 -28.37 6.33
N LYS A 76 0.93 -28.77 7.54
CA LYS A 76 1.86 -29.15 8.61
C LYS A 76 2.78 -30.30 8.19
N GLN A 77 2.23 -31.36 7.59
CA GLN A 77 3.04 -32.46 7.06
C GLN A 77 4.05 -31.95 6.01
N TRP A 78 3.62 -31.08 5.10
CA TRP A 78 4.49 -30.49 4.08
C TRP A 78 5.64 -29.67 4.69
N LEU A 79 5.38 -28.95 5.79
CA LEU A 79 6.38 -28.22 6.57
C LEU A 79 7.39 -29.18 7.21
N ASP A 80 6.89 -30.24 7.87
CA ASP A 80 7.70 -31.23 8.57
C ASP A 80 8.64 -31.97 7.59
N GLU A 81 8.13 -32.37 6.41
CA GLU A 81 8.91 -33.03 5.35
C GLU A 81 10.05 -32.15 4.80
N ARG A 82 9.89 -30.83 4.87
CA ARG A 82 10.87 -29.85 4.38
C ARG A 82 11.73 -29.25 5.49
N ASN A 83 11.50 -29.64 6.74
CA ASN A 83 12.12 -29.04 7.92
C ASN A 83 11.97 -27.51 7.93
N MET A 84 10.77 -27.03 7.61
CA MET A 84 10.43 -25.61 7.51
C MET A 84 9.52 -25.18 8.65
N THR A 85 9.75 -23.99 9.20
CA THR A 85 8.76 -23.32 10.06
C THR A 85 7.68 -22.63 9.21
N THR A 86 6.59 -22.19 9.83
CA THR A 86 5.57 -21.38 9.12
C THR A 86 6.12 -20.04 8.62
N LYS A 87 7.16 -19.49 9.27
CA LYS A 87 7.88 -18.30 8.79
C LYS A 87 8.70 -18.60 7.53
N ASP A 88 9.34 -19.77 7.50
CA ASP A 88 10.06 -20.23 6.30
C ASP A 88 9.10 -20.46 5.14
N ALA A 89 7.88 -20.93 5.42
CA ALA A 89 6.83 -21.09 4.41
C ALA A 89 6.31 -19.76 3.87
N TYR A 90 6.13 -18.76 4.73
CA TYR A 90 5.78 -17.40 4.29
C TYR A 90 6.86 -16.82 3.39
N LYS A 91 8.14 -16.94 3.79
CA LYS A 91 9.29 -16.58 2.95
C LYS A 91 9.27 -17.33 1.62
N TYR A 92 9.09 -18.65 1.64
CA TYR A 92 9.03 -19.48 0.43
C TYR A 92 7.92 -19.01 -0.52
N PHE A 93 6.72 -18.74 -0.01
CA PHE A 93 5.59 -18.28 -0.80
C PHE A 93 5.91 -16.97 -1.50
N VAL A 94 6.37 -15.97 -0.74
CA VAL A 94 6.66 -14.64 -1.28
C VAL A 94 7.76 -14.70 -2.33
N LEU A 95 8.86 -15.41 -2.06
CA LEU A 95 9.96 -15.52 -3.03
C LEU A 95 9.53 -16.23 -4.32
N LYS A 96 8.71 -17.30 -4.21
CA LYS A 96 8.17 -18.00 -5.38
C LYS A 96 7.20 -17.13 -6.18
N ALA A 97 6.36 -16.32 -5.52
CA ALA A 97 5.49 -15.35 -6.18
C ALA A 97 6.31 -14.24 -6.89
N GLN A 98 7.40 -13.76 -6.26
CA GLN A 98 8.32 -12.81 -6.89
C GLN A 98 9.00 -13.40 -8.13
N GLU A 99 9.46 -14.65 -8.07
CA GLU A 99 10.04 -15.35 -9.22
C GLU A 99 9.07 -15.43 -10.39
N ILE A 100 7.83 -15.89 -10.14
CA ILE A 100 6.76 -15.93 -11.15
C ILE A 100 6.52 -14.55 -11.77
N ALA A 101 6.41 -13.50 -10.93
CA ALA A 101 6.19 -12.14 -11.40
C ALA A 101 7.36 -11.67 -12.29
N ILE A 102 8.60 -11.91 -11.88
CA ILE A 102 9.81 -11.50 -12.60
C ILE A 102 9.93 -12.24 -13.94
N ASP A 103 9.62 -13.53 -13.98
CA ASP A 103 9.61 -14.33 -15.22
C ASP A 103 8.59 -13.81 -16.24
N LEU A 104 7.51 -13.20 -15.74
CA LEU A 104 6.49 -12.52 -16.54
C LEU A 104 6.83 -11.03 -16.82
N ASN A 105 8.06 -10.61 -16.54
CA ASN A 105 8.57 -9.23 -16.71
C ASN A 105 7.86 -8.17 -15.84
N TRP A 106 7.37 -8.57 -14.67
CA TRP A 106 6.95 -7.62 -13.64
C TRP A 106 8.12 -7.22 -12.74
N ILE A 107 8.00 -6.02 -12.17
CA ILE A 107 8.80 -5.57 -11.03
C ILE A 107 7.90 -5.74 -9.79
N PRO A 108 8.20 -6.69 -8.89
CA PRO A 108 7.34 -6.97 -7.76
C PRO A 108 7.40 -5.83 -6.74
N VAL A 109 6.24 -5.47 -6.21
CA VAL A 109 6.08 -4.63 -5.03
C VAL A 109 5.48 -5.46 -3.92
N ASN A 110 6.02 -5.37 -2.71
CA ASN A 110 5.51 -6.07 -1.54
C ASN A 110 5.40 -5.12 -0.36
N TRP A 111 4.41 -5.35 0.50
CA TRP A 111 4.32 -4.67 1.78
C TRP A 111 5.51 -5.03 2.69
N GLU A 112 5.76 -4.15 3.66
CA GLU A 112 6.99 -4.14 4.44
C GLU A 112 7.20 -5.32 5.36
N GLU A 113 6.17 -6.09 5.71
CA GLU A 113 6.27 -7.32 6.49
C GLU A 113 7.26 -8.31 5.87
N THR A 114 7.30 -8.36 4.53
CA THR A 114 8.26 -9.18 3.78
C THR A 114 9.70 -8.74 4.05
N PHE A 115 9.96 -7.44 4.06
CA PHE A 115 11.26 -6.87 4.36
C PHE A 115 11.64 -7.01 5.84
N ASN A 116 10.69 -6.73 6.74
CA ASN A 116 10.87 -6.85 8.18
C ASN A 116 11.15 -8.29 8.62
N SER A 117 10.59 -9.27 7.91
CA SER A 117 10.76 -10.70 8.22
C SER A 117 12.01 -11.31 7.58
N PHE A 118 12.26 -11.04 6.30
CA PHE A 118 13.34 -11.68 5.53
C PHE A 118 13.91 -10.79 4.42
N GLY A 119 14.00 -9.47 4.63
CA GLY A 119 14.46 -8.50 3.65
C GLY A 119 15.80 -8.81 2.97
N GLY A 120 16.71 -9.50 3.68
CA GLY A 120 17.99 -9.94 3.11
C GLY A 120 17.88 -11.05 2.05
N SER A 121 16.70 -11.63 1.84
CA SER A 121 16.44 -12.66 0.83
C SER A 121 15.52 -12.20 -0.29
N LEU A 122 14.96 -10.98 -0.22
CA LEU A 122 14.12 -10.45 -1.29
C LEU A 122 14.94 -10.28 -2.57
N ASN A 123 14.29 -10.47 -3.71
CA ASN A 123 14.93 -10.21 -4.99
C ASN A 123 15.37 -8.74 -5.08
N PRO A 124 16.58 -8.40 -5.60
CA PRO A 124 17.03 -7.01 -5.73
C PRO A 124 16.11 -6.11 -6.57
N ARG A 125 15.25 -6.70 -7.43
CA ARG A 125 14.23 -5.98 -8.18
C ARG A 125 13.01 -5.60 -7.34
N THR A 126 12.85 -6.14 -6.14
CA THR A 126 11.69 -5.86 -5.29
C THR A 126 11.65 -4.38 -4.88
N VAL A 127 10.46 -3.79 -4.95
CA VAL A 127 10.14 -2.53 -4.30
C VAL A 127 9.41 -2.84 -3.00
N VAL A 128 9.82 -2.23 -1.90
CA VAL A 128 9.15 -2.40 -0.60
C VAL A 128 8.21 -1.24 -0.37
N HIS A 129 6.99 -1.52 0.05
CA HIS A 129 5.96 -0.53 0.34
C HIS A 129 5.78 -0.40 1.87
N ASN A 130 6.15 0.75 2.43
CA ASN A 130 6.18 1.01 3.87
C ASN A 130 4.86 1.62 4.35
N TRP A 131 4.23 1.06 5.38
CA TRP A 131 2.94 1.54 5.86
C TRP A 131 2.74 1.58 7.38
N LEU A 132 3.28 0.67 8.20
CA LEU A 132 2.95 0.61 9.65
C LEU A 132 3.41 1.85 10.42
N GLY A 133 4.52 2.44 9.99
CA GLY A 133 5.14 3.59 10.66
C GLY A 133 6.38 4.10 9.93
N PRO A 134 7.11 5.06 10.50
CA PRO A 134 8.32 5.60 9.88
C PRO A 134 9.50 4.61 9.97
N GLY A 135 10.51 4.82 9.13
CA GLY A 135 11.84 4.23 9.30
C GLY A 135 12.12 2.92 8.55
N VAL A 136 11.13 2.32 7.89
CA VAL A 136 11.40 1.17 7.01
C VAL A 136 12.05 1.63 5.71
N CYS A 137 11.57 2.69 5.05
CA CYS A 137 12.22 3.19 3.83
C CYS A 137 13.73 3.46 3.99
N PRO A 138 14.21 4.15 5.04
CA PRO A 138 15.65 4.27 5.31
C PRO A 138 16.40 2.94 5.37
N LYS A 139 15.82 1.91 6.01
CA LYS A 139 16.43 0.58 6.09
C LYS A 139 16.44 -0.13 4.74
N VAL A 140 15.37 0.01 3.96
CA VAL A 140 15.20 -0.58 2.62
C VAL A 140 16.24 -0.02 1.66
N VAL A 141 16.36 1.31 1.59
CA VAL A 141 17.31 1.97 0.68
C VAL A 141 18.77 1.73 1.09
N ALA A 142 19.06 1.62 2.40
CA ALA A 142 20.37 1.23 2.90
C ALA A 142 20.77 -0.22 2.51
N LYS A 143 19.79 -1.07 2.18
CA LYS A 143 20.01 -2.42 1.62
C LYS A 143 20.05 -2.44 0.09
N GLY A 144 19.96 -1.28 -0.57
CA GLY A 144 19.98 -1.16 -2.03
C GLY A 144 18.66 -1.53 -2.71
N LEU A 145 17.57 -1.69 -1.95
CA LEU A 145 16.23 -1.92 -2.46
C LEU A 145 15.50 -0.58 -2.64
N ARG A 146 14.45 -0.58 -3.46
CA ARG A 146 13.61 0.60 -3.69
C ARG A 146 12.45 0.65 -2.69
N CYS A 147 12.00 1.84 -2.34
CA CYS A 147 10.90 2.04 -1.40
C CYS A 147 9.78 2.92 -1.97
N ILE A 148 8.54 2.63 -1.57
CA ILE A 148 7.37 3.52 -1.65
C ILE A 148 6.91 3.78 -0.20
N MET A 149 6.63 5.03 0.15
CA MET A 149 6.19 5.42 1.50
C MET A 149 4.66 5.64 1.51
N SER A 150 3.97 5.03 2.47
CA SER A 150 2.53 5.17 2.73
C SER A 150 2.21 5.04 4.22
N ASN A 151 3.02 5.67 5.08
CA ASN A 151 2.88 5.57 6.53
C ASN A 151 1.43 5.90 6.99
N GLN A 152 0.77 4.93 7.62
CA GLN A 152 -0.62 5.00 8.06
C GLN A 152 -0.92 6.12 9.06
N GLY A 153 0.10 6.57 9.80
CA GLY A 153 -0.07 7.70 10.73
C GLY A 153 -0.29 9.04 10.03
N VAL A 154 0.00 9.15 8.74
CA VAL A 154 -0.07 10.40 7.98
C VAL A 154 -0.72 10.29 6.61
N TRP A 155 -0.62 9.15 5.92
CA TRP A 155 -1.04 8.97 4.52
C TRP A 155 -2.11 7.89 4.31
N TYR A 156 -2.71 7.34 5.38
CA TYR A 156 -3.96 6.58 5.26
C TYR A 156 -5.14 7.55 5.36
N LEU A 157 -5.96 7.61 4.31
CA LEU A 157 -7.08 8.52 4.16
C LEU A 157 -8.36 7.94 4.78
N ASP A 158 -8.47 6.63 4.94
CA ASP A 158 -9.53 6.00 5.73
C ASP A 158 -9.41 6.34 7.23
N HIS A 159 -8.23 6.71 7.72
CA HIS A 159 -8.05 7.37 9.02
C HIS A 159 -8.61 8.80 8.93
N LEU A 160 -9.85 8.97 9.38
CA LEU A 160 -10.60 10.23 9.20
C LEU A 160 -10.08 11.38 10.08
N ASP A 161 -9.33 11.06 11.13
CA ASP A 161 -8.74 12.00 12.09
C ASP A 161 -7.33 12.47 11.71
N VAL A 162 -6.87 12.14 10.50
CA VAL A 162 -5.63 12.67 9.92
C VAL A 162 -5.98 13.89 9.05
N PRO A 163 -5.70 15.12 9.51
CA PRO A 163 -6.03 16.34 8.80
C PRO A 163 -5.00 16.65 7.71
N TRP A 164 -5.33 17.55 6.78
CA TRP A 164 -4.53 17.79 5.58
C TRP A 164 -3.11 18.30 5.89
N GLU A 165 -2.91 18.99 7.01
CA GLU A 165 -1.63 19.53 7.46
C GLU A 165 -0.64 18.40 7.75
N GLN A 166 -1.09 17.32 8.41
CA GLN A 166 -0.26 16.14 8.68
C GLN A 166 0.08 15.41 7.37
N VAL A 167 -0.88 15.30 6.46
CA VAL A 167 -0.68 14.74 5.12
C VAL A 167 0.37 15.55 4.34
N TYR A 168 0.28 16.89 4.40
CA TYR A 168 1.16 17.81 3.68
C TYR A 168 2.60 17.83 4.22
N THR A 169 2.75 17.76 5.54
CA THR A 169 4.05 17.90 6.22
C THR A 169 4.85 16.60 6.30
N ALA A 170 4.22 15.46 6.02
CA ALA A 170 4.91 14.18 5.91
C ALA A 170 5.98 14.19 4.81
N GLU A 171 7.23 13.87 5.19
CA GLU A 171 8.38 13.91 4.29
C GLU A 171 8.86 12.48 3.96
N PRO A 172 8.66 11.98 2.72
CA PRO A 172 9.03 10.61 2.36
C PRO A 172 10.55 10.34 2.38
N LEU A 173 11.40 11.38 2.33
CA LEU A 173 12.85 11.23 2.46
C LEU A 173 13.36 11.35 3.91
N ALA A 174 12.47 11.47 4.90
CA ALA A 174 12.85 11.63 6.29
C ALA A 174 13.75 10.48 6.78
N GLY A 175 14.93 10.83 7.30
CA GLY A 175 15.92 9.87 7.80
C GLY A 175 16.81 9.24 6.71
N ILE A 176 16.86 9.82 5.50
CA ILE A 176 17.72 9.37 4.39
C ILE A 176 18.61 10.53 3.95
N ASP A 177 19.82 10.63 4.52
CA ASP A 177 20.75 11.73 4.21
C ASP A 177 21.56 11.50 2.91
N ASP A 178 21.79 10.24 2.55
CA ASP A 178 22.57 9.88 1.35
C ASP A 178 21.74 10.10 0.08
N THR A 179 22.17 11.05 -0.76
CA THR A 179 21.51 11.40 -2.03
C THR A 179 21.39 10.25 -3.04
N ALA A 180 22.30 9.26 -3.01
CA ALA A 180 22.17 8.07 -3.84
C ALA A 180 21.09 7.13 -3.29
N GLN A 181 20.95 7.03 -1.97
CA GLN A 181 19.87 6.28 -1.32
C GLN A 181 18.51 6.97 -1.50
N GLN A 182 18.45 8.31 -1.47
CA GLN A 182 17.22 9.06 -1.74
C GLN A 182 16.63 8.72 -3.12
N LYS A 183 17.47 8.45 -4.13
CA LYS A 183 17.01 8.03 -5.48
C LYS A 183 16.35 6.65 -5.51
N LEU A 184 16.49 5.85 -4.45
CA LEU A 184 15.81 4.57 -4.31
C LEU A 184 14.41 4.71 -3.73
N VAL A 185 14.04 5.88 -3.19
CA VAL A 185 12.66 6.22 -2.85
C VAL A 185 11.94 6.64 -4.13
N LEU A 186 10.95 5.87 -4.54
CA LEU A 186 10.21 6.12 -5.78
C LEU A 186 9.14 7.21 -5.63
N GLY A 187 8.78 7.54 -4.40
CA GLY A 187 7.71 8.47 -4.04
C GLY A 187 6.91 7.91 -2.88
N GLY A 188 5.63 8.27 -2.85
CA GLY A 188 4.67 7.74 -1.88
C GLY A 188 3.31 7.47 -2.49
N GLU A 189 2.47 6.80 -1.72
CA GLU A 189 1.05 6.63 -2.02
C GLU A 189 0.23 7.08 -0.80
N VAL A 190 -0.95 7.61 -1.05
CA VAL A 190 -1.95 7.83 -0.02
C VAL A 190 -3.00 6.74 -0.17
N CYS A 191 -3.19 5.93 0.86
CA CYS A 191 -4.09 4.78 0.82
C CYS A 191 -5.50 5.19 1.23
N MET A 192 -6.52 4.61 0.60
CA MET A 192 -7.91 4.76 1.02
C MET A 192 -8.50 3.35 1.10
N TRP A 193 -8.41 2.74 2.29
CA TRP A 193 -8.97 1.41 2.52
C TRP A 193 -10.50 1.43 2.58
N GLY A 194 -11.10 0.33 2.15
CA GLY A 194 -12.52 0.27 1.77
C GLY A 194 -13.50 -0.16 2.87
N GLU A 195 -13.04 -0.48 4.08
CA GLU A 195 -13.87 -1.09 5.15
C GLU A 195 -15.09 -0.24 5.51
N THR A 196 -14.92 1.08 5.44
CA THR A 196 -15.96 2.06 5.81
C THR A 196 -16.26 3.04 4.69
N ALA A 197 -15.78 2.79 3.46
CA ALA A 197 -15.92 3.71 2.34
C ALA A 197 -16.63 3.05 1.16
N ASP A 198 -17.55 3.77 0.52
CA ASP A 198 -18.17 3.32 -0.72
C ASP A 198 -18.42 4.50 -1.68
N THR A 199 -19.22 4.27 -2.71
CA THR A 199 -19.55 5.31 -3.71
C THR A 199 -20.21 6.57 -3.13
N SER A 200 -20.78 6.50 -1.92
CA SER A 200 -21.46 7.61 -1.26
C SER A 200 -20.50 8.61 -0.62
N ASP A 201 -19.29 8.16 -0.22
CA ASP A 201 -18.37 8.97 0.59
C ASP A 201 -16.89 8.91 0.18
N VAL A 202 -16.50 8.02 -0.76
CA VAL A 202 -15.10 7.85 -1.18
C VAL A 202 -14.45 9.15 -1.66
N GLN A 203 -15.17 9.98 -2.40
CA GLN A 203 -14.62 11.24 -2.91
C GLN A 203 -14.38 12.26 -1.79
N GLN A 204 -15.31 12.38 -0.85
CA GLN A 204 -15.18 13.26 0.32
C GLN A 204 -14.11 12.75 1.29
N THR A 205 -13.78 11.46 1.26
CA THR A 205 -12.68 10.87 2.02
C THR A 205 -11.34 11.26 1.42
N ILE A 206 -11.19 11.03 0.11
CA ILE A 206 -9.93 11.22 -0.60
C ILE A 206 -9.59 12.71 -0.72
N TRP A 207 -10.56 13.52 -1.14
CA TRP A 207 -10.35 14.91 -1.48
C TRP A 207 -10.88 15.85 -0.38
N PRO A 208 -10.10 16.88 0.00
CA PRO A 208 -8.91 17.39 -0.68
C PRO A 208 -7.57 16.87 -0.13
N ARG A 209 -7.57 15.97 0.87
CA ARG A 209 -6.33 15.51 1.55
C ARG A 209 -5.31 14.90 0.60
N ALA A 210 -5.74 14.11 -0.39
CA ALA A 210 -4.85 13.58 -1.41
C ALA A 210 -4.16 14.67 -2.24
N ALA A 211 -4.76 15.85 -2.40
CA ALA A 211 -4.13 16.99 -3.08
C ALA A 211 -2.95 17.56 -2.27
N ALA A 212 -3.04 17.51 -0.94
CA ALA A 212 -1.95 17.93 -0.06
C ALA A 212 -0.72 17.00 -0.22
N ALA A 213 -0.94 15.69 -0.25
CA ALA A 213 0.13 14.72 -0.54
C ALA A 213 0.67 14.86 -1.97
N ALA A 214 -0.20 15.13 -2.95
CA ALA A 214 0.22 15.33 -4.33
C ALA A 214 1.21 16.49 -4.46
N GLU A 215 0.96 17.61 -3.76
CA GLU A 215 1.89 18.73 -3.80
C GLU A 215 3.23 18.42 -3.12
N ARG A 216 3.21 17.69 -2.00
CA ARG A 216 4.42 17.18 -1.32
C ARG A 216 5.28 16.35 -2.26
N MET A 217 4.67 15.47 -3.05
CA MET A 217 5.40 14.57 -3.95
C MET A 217 5.81 15.23 -5.27
N TRP A 218 5.18 16.35 -5.65
CA TRP A 218 5.42 17.02 -6.92
C TRP A 218 6.43 18.19 -6.81
N SER A 219 6.33 18.97 -5.73
CA SER A 219 7.08 20.23 -5.60
C SER A 219 8.48 20.01 -5.02
N GLN A 220 9.39 20.94 -5.30
CA GLN A 220 10.73 20.92 -4.70
C GLN A 220 10.65 21.15 -3.18
N LEU A 221 11.49 20.41 -2.44
CA LEU A 221 11.48 20.43 -0.98
C LEU A 221 11.74 21.82 -0.41
N GLU A 222 12.63 22.60 -1.03
CA GLU A 222 12.96 23.96 -0.61
C GLU A 222 11.75 24.89 -0.78
N ALA A 223 10.98 24.70 -1.86
CA ALA A 223 9.79 25.48 -2.13
C ALA A 223 8.65 25.15 -1.17
N ILE A 224 8.53 23.90 -0.71
CA ILE A 224 7.53 23.49 0.29
C ILE A 224 7.93 23.98 1.69
N SER A 225 9.20 23.79 2.07
CA SER A 225 9.72 24.13 3.41
C SER A 225 9.70 25.64 3.70
N ALA A 226 9.71 26.48 2.66
CA ALA A 226 9.62 27.93 2.79
C ALA A 226 8.18 28.46 2.95
N GLN A 227 7.16 27.60 2.85
CA GLN A 227 5.77 28.03 2.88
C GLN A 227 5.15 27.96 4.26
N ASP A 228 4.35 28.97 4.57
CA ASP A 228 3.49 29.00 5.73
C ASP A 228 2.17 28.25 5.44
N LEU A 229 1.82 27.31 6.33
CA LEU A 229 0.66 26.43 6.15
C LEU A 229 -0.64 27.23 6.10
N GLU A 230 -0.82 28.19 7.01
CA GLU A 230 -2.08 28.92 7.21
C GLU A 230 -2.33 29.97 6.12
N THR A 231 -1.29 30.71 5.74
CA THR A 231 -1.44 31.86 4.84
C THR A 231 -1.25 31.49 3.37
N THR A 232 -0.44 30.47 3.06
CA THR A 232 -0.06 30.13 1.69
C THR A 232 -0.66 28.82 1.22
N VAL A 233 -0.46 27.73 1.98
CA VAL A 233 -0.90 26.39 1.55
C VAL A 233 -2.41 26.25 1.66
N LEU A 234 -2.99 26.64 2.81
CA LEU A 234 -4.43 26.59 3.06
C LEU A 234 -5.23 27.37 2.02
N ALA A 235 -4.79 28.59 1.67
CA ALA A 235 -5.44 29.41 0.65
C ALA A 235 -5.48 28.72 -0.73
N ARG A 236 -4.37 28.10 -1.15
CA ARG A 236 -4.31 27.35 -2.42
C ARG A 236 -5.13 26.06 -2.36
N LEU A 237 -5.14 25.37 -1.23
CA LEU A 237 -5.93 24.16 -1.04
C LEU A 237 -7.44 24.45 -1.06
N HIS A 238 -7.90 25.56 -0.46
CA HIS A 238 -9.27 26.04 -0.59
C HIS A 238 -9.64 26.30 -2.05
N TYR A 239 -8.77 27.00 -2.79
CA TYR A 239 -8.99 27.25 -4.21
C TYR A 239 -9.06 25.95 -5.02
N PHE A 240 -8.16 25.00 -4.77
CA PHE A 240 -8.15 23.72 -5.47
C PHE A 240 -9.38 22.87 -5.13
N ARG A 241 -9.81 22.87 -3.86
CA ARG A 241 -11.04 22.22 -3.41
C ARG A 241 -12.27 22.80 -4.12
N CYS A 242 -12.35 24.12 -4.28
CA CYS A 242 -13.39 24.74 -5.09
C CYS A 242 -13.34 24.24 -6.53
N LEU A 243 -12.16 24.20 -7.15
CA LEU A 243 -11.99 23.74 -8.53
C LEU A 243 -12.43 22.27 -8.71
N LEU A 244 -12.12 21.40 -7.75
CA LEU A 244 -12.57 20.00 -7.74
C LEU A 244 -14.10 19.92 -7.76
N ASN A 245 -14.79 20.66 -6.90
CA ASN A 245 -16.25 20.68 -6.86
C ASN A 245 -16.87 21.23 -8.16
N HIS A 246 -16.29 22.28 -8.74
CA HIS A 246 -16.75 22.81 -10.05
C HIS A 246 -16.58 21.80 -11.18
N ARG A 247 -15.66 20.84 -11.04
CA ARG A 247 -15.41 19.75 -11.99
C ARG A 247 -16.17 18.46 -11.65
N GLY A 248 -17.08 18.50 -10.67
CA GLY A 248 -17.91 17.36 -10.27
C GLY A 248 -17.21 16.34 -9.36
N ILE A 249 -16.07 16.69 -8.75
CA ILE A 249 -15.44 15.88 -7.70
C ILE A 249 -15.90 16.40 -6.34
N ALA A 250 -16.64 15.58 -5.60
CA ALA A 250 -17.22 15.95 -4.31
C ALA A 250 -16.15 16.00 -3.20
N ALA A 251 -15.38 17.08 -3.14
CA ALA A 251 -14.32 17.27 -2.16
C ALA A 251 -14.87 17.83 -0.84
N ALA A 252 -14.46 17.23 0.28
CA ALA A 252 -14.82 17.67 1.62
C ALA A 252 -14.32 19.10 1.93
N PRO A 253 -14.86 19.76 2.97
CA PRO A 253 -14.23 20.95 3.54
C PRO A 253 -12.79 20.66 3.97
N VAL A 254 -11.92 21.65 3.80
CA VAL A 254 -10.49 21.61 4.12
C VAL A 254 -10.25 21.73 5.63
N THR A 255 -10.98 22.63 6.30
CA THR A 255 -10.74 23.00 7.71
C THR A 255 -11.39 22.06 8.72
N ASN A 256 -12.07 21.01 8.25
CA ASN A 256 -12.66 20.02 9.14
C ASN A 256 -11.56 19.10 9.69
N PHE A 257 -11.50 19.00 11.03
CA PHE A 257 -10.56 18.07 11.67
C PHE A 257 -10.80 16.62 11.26
N TYR A 258 -12.08 16.20 11.24
CA TYR A 258 -12.45 14.87 10.74
C TYR A 258 -12.89 14.95 9.28
N ALA A 259 -12.35 14.07 8.45
CA ALA A 259 -12.77 13.90 7.06
C ALA A 259 -14.25 13.47 6.95
N ARG A 260 -14.81 13.59 5.74
CA ARG A 260 -16.23 13.31 5.41
C ARG A 260 -17.28 14.17 6.13
N ARG A 261 -16.89 15.08 7.03
CA ARG A 261 -17.85 15.93 7.73
C ARG A 261 -18.37 17.08 6.85
N PRO A 262 -19.64 17.51 7.04
CA PRO A 262 -20.14 18.74 6.44
C PRO A 262 -19.43 19.97 7.01
N PRO A 263 -19.51 21.15 6.35
CA PRO A 263 -19.03 22.41 6.91
C PRO A 263 -19.67 22.70 8.28
N ILE A 264 -18.92 23.39 9.15
CA ILE A 264 -19.38 23.75 10.50
C ILE A 264 -20.40 24.90 10.46
N GLY A 265 -20.41 25.69 9.38
CA GLY A 265 -21.31 26.81 9.21
C GLY A 265 -21.70 27.09 7.75
N PRO A 266 -22.50 28.14 7.51
CA PRO A 266 -22.78 28.61 6.16
C PRO A 266 -21.51 29.23 5.56
N GLY A 267 -21.30 29.01 4.26
CA GLY A 267 -20.08 29.46 3.63
C GLY A 267 -20.02 29.17 2.14
N SER A 268 -18.98 29.70 1.50
CA SER A 268 -18.63 29.34 0.14
C SER A 268 -17.63 28.18 0.14
N CYS A 269 -17.26 27.66 -1.02
CA CYS A 269 -16.19 26.67 -1.06
C CYS A 269 -14.82 27.21 -0.61
N PHE A 270 -14.64 28.55 -0.66
CA PHE A 270 -13.44 29.29 -0.24
C PHE A 270 -13.45 29.67 1.24
N VAL A 271 -14.63 29.78 1.85
CA VAL A 271 -14.83 30.22 3.25
C VAL A 271 -15.81 29.25 3.87
N GLN A 272 -15.32 28.34 4.70
CA GLN A 272 -16.02 27.14 5.19
C GLN A 272 -16.50 27.28 6.63
#